data_AF-A0A918E735-F1
#
_entry.id   AF-A0A918E735-F1
#
_cell.length_a   1.000
_cell.length_b   1.000
_cell.length_c   1.000
_cell.angle_alpha   90.00
_cell.angle_beta   90.00
_cell.angle_gamma   90.00
#
_symmetry.space_group_name_H-M   'P 1'
#
loop_
_entity.id
_entity.type
_entity.pdbx_description
1 polymer ?
#
loop_
_entity_poly.entity_id
_entity_poly.type
_entity_poly.pdbx_seq_one_letter_code
_entity_poly.pdbx_strand_id
1 'polypeptide(L)'
;MTTQEERTRSQLRFPTGFSWGAATSAYQIEGAVTADGRGTSIWDTFTRTPGRVVGGEHADVTIDHYHRYRDDVRIMADLGLSAYRFSVSWPRIQPDGSGQINQKGLDFYKRLTDELLAHGIDPWLTLYHWDLPQTLEDAGGWPNRDTALRFADYAAVVHEALHDRVHTWSTVNEPWCAAFLGYASGEHAPGRREPENAIRAAHHLNLAHGLAVQAMDARRVGGCVNLYAITPAGSSEEDLDAARRIDGLQNRFFLDALLTGRYPQDVLDDLAMDLSFVEDGDLKTINAPIDLLLVNYYSRFTVSGAAGGGRASAAAAPVETASPWIGSEHVSFVNAGRPVTSMGWEIDESGLLEVLRRVARDYPPVALVISENGAAFDDVLEGERVHDAERRAYLEAHLRVCREAIDSGVPLEGYFAWSLMDNFEWAWGYGKRFGLVHVDYETQRRLLKDSALWYAEIIRQNRRHEPTDS
;
A
#
# COMPACT_ATOMS: atom_id res chain seq x y z
N MET A 1 30.99 -4.33 22.28
CA MET A 1 29.71 -4.88 21.82
C MET A 1 29.19 -5.81 22.87
N THR A 2 27.90 -5.71 23.20
CA THR A 2 27.27 -6.57 24.22
C THR A 2 26.79 -7.89 23.58
N THR A 3 26.70 -8.95 24.37
CA THR A 3 26.23 -10.28 23.95
C THR A 3 24.81 -10.27 23.35
N GLN A 4 24.01 -9.24 23.67
CA GLN A 4 22.65 -9.04 23.14
C GLN A 4 22.67 -8.42 21.73
N GLU A 5 23.58 -7.49 21.45
CA GLU A 5 23.77 -6.92 20.11
C GLU A 5 24.27 -7.96 19.11
N GLU A 6 25.19 -8.85 19.51
CA GLU A 6 25.68 -9.94 18.66
C GLU A 6 24.59 -10.99 18.38
N ARG A 7 23.73 -11.27 19.36
CA ARG A 7 22.62 -12.22 19.21
C ARG A 7 21.51 -11.67 18.31
N THR A 8 21.15 -10.40 18.44
CA THR A 8 20.24 -9.71 17.51
C THR A 8 20.82 -9.67 16.09
N ARG A 9 22.12 -9.40 15.93
CA ARG A 9 22.81 -9.45 14.63
C ARG A 9 22.77 -10.82 13.95
N SER A 10 22.71 -11.91 14.71
CA SER A 10 22.57 -13.25 14.15
C SER A 10 21.14 -13.58 13.68
N GLN A 11 20.12 -12.90 14.23
CA GLN A 11 18.70 -13.21 14.04
C GLN A 11 18.04 -12.45 12.87
N LEU A 12 18.65 -11.38 12.36
CA LEU A 12 18.14 -10.57 11.23
C LEU A 12 19.01 -10.68 9.98
N ARG A 13 19.48 -11.90 9.69
CA ARG A 13 20.12 -12.24 8.43
C ARG A 13 19.04 -12.67 7.45
N PHE A 14 19.11 -12.28 6.19
CA PHE A 14 18.15 -12.63 5.14
C PHE A 14 18.87 -13.34 3.99
N PRO A 15 18.13 -14.02 3.10
CA PRO A 15 18.72 -14.66 1.92
C PRO A 15 19.50 -13.65 1.05
N THR A 16 20.51 -14.13 0.34
CA THR A 16 21.20 -13.35 -0.70
C THR A 16 20.21 -12.92 -1.78
N GLY A 17 20.32 -11.67 -2.25
CA GLY A 17 19.38 -11.11 -3.22
C GLY A 17 18.04 -10.63 -2.63
N PHE A 18 17.88 -10.66 -1.31
CA PHE A 18 16.70 -10.09 -0.65
C PHE A 18 16.62 -8.58 -0.90
N SER A 19 15.49 -8.11 -1.41
CA SER A 19 15.27 -6.71 -1.74
C SER A 19 14.98 -5.88 -0.49
N TRP A 20 15.86 -4.91 -0.22
CA TRP A 20 15.72 -3.96 0.88
C TRP A 20 15.33 -2.59 0.34
N GLY A 21 14.11 -2.15 0.65
CA GLY A 21 13.60 -0.89 0.16
C GLY A 21 12.83 -0.07 1.16
N ALA A 22 12.32 1.05 0.66
CA ALA A 22 11.30 1.87 1.28
C ALA A 22 10.28 2.24 0.21
N ALA A 23 9.05 2.54 0.63
CA ALA A 23 7.94 2.81 -0.26
C ALA A 23 7.36 4.22 -0.05
N THR A 24 6.78 4.77 -1.13
CA THR A 24 6.01 6.03 -1.15
C THR A 24 4.89 5.95 -2.19
N SER A 25 3.99 6.93 -2.18
CA SER A 25 2.99 7.14 -3.24
C SER A 25 3.04 8.57 -3.77
N ALA A 26 2.75 8.74 -5.06
CA ALA A 26 2.86 10.00 -5.78
C ALA A 26 2.10 11.14 -5.09
N TYR A 27 0.81 10.95 -4.80
CA TYR A 27 -0.01 12.02 -4.22
C TYR A 27 0.45 12.44 -2.83
N GLN A 28 1.01 11.52 -2.05
CA GLN A 28 1.45 11.80 -0.68
C GLN A 28 2.76 12.59 -0.63
N ILE A 29 3.60 12.52 -1.68
CA ILE A 29 4.96 13.09 -1.64
C ILE A 29 5.29 14.10 -2.75
N GLU A 30 4.65 14.04 -3.91
CA GLU A 30 5.10 14.82 -5.06
C GLU A 30 4.82 16.32 -4.92
N GLY A 31 3.61 16.67 -4.50
CA GLY A 31 3.08 18.02 -4.66
C GLY A 31 3.05 18.44 -6.12
N ALA A 32 3.27 19.75 -6.36
CA ALA A 32 3.35 20.31 -7.70
C ALA A 32 2.10 19.97 -8.55
N VAL A 33 0.93 20.07 -7.93
CA VAL A 33 -0.34 19.55 -8.45
C VAL A 33 -0.84 20.25 -9.73
N THR A 34 -0.30 21.44 -10.03
CA THR A 34 -0.57 22.21 -11.26
C THR A 34 0.64 22.32 -12.20
N ALA A 35 1.77 21.68 -11.87
CA ALA A 35 2.98 21.78 -12.65
C ALA A 35 2.91 20.94 -13.93
N ASP A 36 3.55 21.44 -14.99
CA ASP A 36 3.85 20.71 -16.21
C ASP A 36 2.66 19.98 -16.85
N GLY A 37 1.45 20.55 -16.72
CA GLY A 37 0.25 20.03 -17.37
C GLY A 37 -0.41 18.85 -16.66
N ARG A 38 -0.07 18.55 -15.40
CA ARG A 38 -0.80 17.58 -14.58
C ARG A 38 -2.28 17.98 -14.47
N GLY A 39 -3.18 17.01 -14.68
CA GLY A 39 -4.62 17.15 -14.47
C GLY A 39 -5.03 17.02 -13.01
N THR A 40 -6.32 17.28 -12.73
CA THR A 40 -6.90 17.14 -11.39
C THR A 40 -7.15 15.67 -11.07
N SER A 41 -6.74 15.21 -9.89
CA SER A 41 -7.11 13.89 -9.35
C SER A 41 -8.34 13.94 -8.46
N ILE A 42 -8.92 12.78 -8.14
CA ILE A 42 -9.98 12.66 -7.13
C ILE A 42 -9.54 13.18 -5.76
N TRP A 43 -8.26 13.04 -5.40
CA TRP A 43 -7.75 13.56 -4.14
C TRP A 43 -7.59 15.09 -4.14
N ASP A 44 -7.31 15.70 -5.29
CA ASP A 44 -7.29 17.16 -5.42
C ASP A 44 -8.68 17.76 -5.15
N THR A 45 -9.73 17.11 -5.64
CA THR A 45 -11.12 17.50 -5.36
C THR A 45 -11.50 17.20 -3.91
N PHE A 46 -11.12 16.03 -3.40
CA PHE A 46 -11.48 15.56 -2.06
C PHE A 46 -10.88 16.45 -0.97
N THR A 47 -9.57 16.75 -1.05
CA THR A 47 -8.88 17.60 -0.05
C THR A 47 -9.42 19.04 -0.01
N ARG A 48 -9.98 19.53 -1.13
CA ARG A 48 -10.65 20.83 -1.22
C ARG A 48 -12.09 20.83 -0.72
N THR A 49 -12.65 19.66 -0.39
CA THR A 49 -14.00 19.53 0.13
C THR A 49 -13.97 19.71 1.66
N PRO A 50 -14.71 20.69 2.23
CA PRO A 50 -14.69 20.94 3.67
C PRO A 50 -15.05 19.70 4.50
N GLY A 51 -14.29 19.45 5.57
CA GLY A 51 -14.56 18.35 6.51
C GLY A 51 -14.13 16.96 6.04
N ARG A 52 -13.42 16.84 4.91
CA ARG A 52 -12.91 15.56 4.40
C ARG A 52 -11.51 15.20 4.87
N VAL A 53 -10.70 16.20 5.25
CA VAL A 53 -9.34 16.03 5.75
C VAL A 53 -9.18 16.77 7.06
N VAL A 54 -8.43 16.20 8.01
CA VAL A 54 -8.09 16.87 9.28
C VAL A 54 -7.52 18.26 9.00
N GLY A 55 -8.02 19.25 9.72
CA GLY A 55 -7.56 20.64 9.58
C GLY A 55 -7.87 21.31 8.24
N GLY A 56 -8.56 20.64 7.31
CA GLY A 56 -8.75 21.14 5.95
C GLY A 56 -7.45 21.20 5.14
N GLU A 57 -6.48 20.36 5.49
CA GLU A 57 -5.18 20.30 4.83
C GLU A 57 -5.27 19.77 3.40
N HIS A 58 -4.31 20.17 2.56
CA HIS A 58 -4.21 19.75 1.16
C HIS A 58 -2.78 19.38 0.76
N ALA A 59 -2.67 18.59 -0.30
CA ALA A 59 -1.42 18.00 -0.79
C ALA A 59 -0.76 18.82 -1.94
N ASP A 60 -1.00 20.13 -1.99
CA ASP A 60 -0.47 20.98 -3.08
C ASP A 60 1.07 21.00 -3.13
N VAL A 61 1.71 20.96 -1.95
CA VAL A 61 3.17 20.97 -1.80
C VAL A 61 3.70 19.63 -1.29
N THR A 62 3.06 19.04 -0.26
CA THR A 62 3.55 17.85 0.44
C THR A 62 5.00 18.02 0.92
N ILE A 63 5.91 17.17 0.44
CA ILE A 63 7.34 17.25 0.68
C ILE A 63 8.11 17.74 -0.55
N ASP A 64 7.40 18.22 -1.57
CA ASP A 64 7.99 18.79 -2.78
C ASP A 64 8.92 17.82 -3.52
N HIS A 65 8.62 16.51 -3.47
CA HIS A 65 9.45 15.47 -4.09
C HIS A 65 9.57 15.67 -5.60
N TYR A 66 8.55 16.22 -6.27
CA TYR A 66 8.59 16.50 -7.70
C TYR A 66 9.81 17.35 -8.10
N HIS A 67 10.17 18.33 -7.27
CA HIS A 67 11.35 19.17 -7.50
C HIS A 67 12.61 18.65 -6.79
N ARG A 68 12.46 17.88 -5.71
CA ARG A 68 13.56 17.48 -4.80
C ARG A 68 14.00 16.01 -4.93
N TYR A 69 13.46 15.27 -5.89
CA TYR A 69 13.70 13.83 -6.00
C TYR A 69 15.18 13.44 -5.98
N ARG A 70 16.10 14.27 -6.50
CA ARG A 70 17.56 13.98 -6.45
C ARG A 70 18.11 13.96 -5.03
N ASP A 71 17.68 14.88 -4.18
CA ASP A 71 18.08 14.90 -2.77
C ASP A 71 17.51 13.67 -2.04
N ASP A 72 16.27 13.32 -2.34
CA ASP A 72 15.59 12.16 -1.76
C ASP A 72 16.23 10.84 -2.22
N VAL A 73 16.61 10.71 -3.50
CA VAL A 73 17.35 9.53 -4.01
C VAL A 73 18.74 9.43 -3.39
N ARG A 74 19.45 10.55 -3.17
CA ARG A 74 20.72 10.51 -2.43
C ARG A 74 20.53 9.99 -1.01
N ILE A 75 19.44 10.38 -0.33
CA ILE A 75 19.11 9.83 1.00
C ILE A 75 18.87 8.31 0.91
N MET A 76 18.15 7.83 -0.11
CA MET A 76 17.96 6.38 -0.31
C MET A 76 19.30 5.65 -0.49
N ALA A 77 20.23 6.23 -1.25
CA ALA A 77 21.57 5.70 -1.44
C ALA A 77 22.38 5.67 -0.14
N ASP A 78 22.31 6.75 0.66
CA ASP A 78 22.97 6.85 1.97
C ASP A 78 22.43 5.82 2.99
N LEU A 79 21.12 5.54 2.93
CA LEU A 79 20.48 4.45 3.69
C LEU A 79 20.88 3.06 3.17
N GLY A 80 21.44 2.97 1.97
CA GLY A 80 21.85 1.73 1.34
C GLY A 80 20.69 0.91 0.79
N LEU A 81 19.56 1.53 0.42
CA LEU A 81 18.45 0.82 -0.20
C LEU A 81 18.90 0.11 -1.48
N SER A 82 18.39 -1.10 -1.75
CA SER A 82 18.59 -1.79 -3.04
C SER A 82 17.44 -1.55 -3.99
N ALA A 83 16.27 -1.19 -3.48
CA ALA A 83 15.08 -0.92 -4.28
C ALA A 83 14.28 0.25 -3.71
N TYR A 84 13.57 0.96 -4.57
CA TYR A 84 12.62 2.00 -4.17
C TYR A 84 11.29 1.75 -4.84
N ARG A 85 10.24 1.58 -4.01
CA ARG A 85 8.88 1.42 -4.50
C ARG A 85 8.18 2.77 -4.52
N PHE A 86 7.75 3.21 -5.70
CA PHE A 86 7.01 4.46 -5.87
C PHE A 86 5.84 4.26 -6.81
N SER A 87 4.87 5.17 -6.80
CA SER A 87 3.78 5.16 -7.77
C SER A 87 3.92 6.24 -8.83
N VAL A 88 3.30 6.01 -9.99
CA VAL A 88 3.14 7.01 -11.04
C VAL A 88 1.78 7.67 -10.89
N SER A 89 1.75 9.01 -10.97
CA SER A 89 0.50 9.77 -10.94
C SER A 89 -0.19 9.71 -12.30
N TRP A 90 -1.28 8.95 -12.41
CA TRP A 90 -2.07 8.86 -13.63
C TRP A 90 -2.45 10.23 -14.20
N PRO A 91 -2.99 11.20 -13.43
CA PRO A 91 -3.34 12.52 -13.95
C PRO A 91 -2.12 13.35 -14.38
N ARG A 92 -0.89 12.96 -13.99
CA ARG A 92 0.33 13.57 -14.53
C ARG A 92 0.65 13.05 -15.93
N ILE A 93 0.31 11.79 -16.24
CA ILE A 93 0.57 11.15 -17.54
C ILE A 93 -0.56 11.37 -18.54
N GLN A 94 -1.81 11.18 -18.11
CA GLN A 94 -3.01 11.44 -18.89
C GLN A 94 -3.93 12.34 -18.06
N PRO A 95 -3.88 13.67 -18.25
CA PRO A 95 -4.60 14.64 -17.41
C PRO A 95 -6.11 14.40 -17.30
N ASP A 96 -6.75 14.00 -18.40
CA ASP A 96 -8.18 13.67 -18.46
C ASP A 96 -8.45 12.17 -18.25
N GLY A 97 -7.42 11.40 -17.90
CA GLY A 97 -7.46 9.95 -17.70
C GLY A 97 -7.56 9.10 -18.96
N SER A 98 -7.53 9.71 -20.14
CA SER A 98 -7.44 9.02 -21.42
C SER A 98 -6.83 9.92 -22.49
N GLY A 99 -6.50 9.35 -23.65
CA GLY A 99 -6.09 10.12 -24.82
C GLY A 99 -4.67 10.66 -24.71
N GLN A 100 -4.50 11.98 -24.90
CA GLN A 100 -3.18 12.59 -25.09
C GLN A 100 -2.27 12.40 -23.88
N ILE A 101 -1.04 11.98 -24.18
CA ILE A 101 0.01 11.79 -23.18
C ILE A 101 0.67 13.14 -22.89
N ASN A 102 0.73 13.50 -21.61
CA ASN A 102 1.52 14.62 -21.16
C ASN A 102 3.00 14.20 -21.04
N GLN A 103 3.78 14.49 -22.09
CA GLN A 103 5.19 14.08 -22.15
C GLN A 103 6.02 14.62 -20.98
N LYS A 104 5.76 15.83 -20.50
CA LYS A 104 6.51 16.40 -19.37
C LYS A 104 6.29 15.63 -18.08
N GLY A 105 5.08 15.10 -17.89
CA GLY A 105 4.75 14.20 -16.80
C GLY A 105 5.54 12.90 -16.85
N LEU A 106 5.60 12.25 -18.02
CA LEU A 106 6.45 11.07 -18.23
C LEU A 106 7.94 11.38 -18.02
N ASP A 107 8.40 12.55 -18.47
CA ASP A 107 9.80 12.94 -18.35
C ASP A 107 10.25 13.07 -16.89
N PHE A 108 9.34 13.41 -15.95
CA PHE A 108 9.64 13.36 -14.52
C PHE A 108 9.98 11.94 -14.07
N TYR A 109 9.13 10.96 -14.38
CA TYR A 109 9.37 9.57 -13.98
C TYR A 109 10.58 8.96 -14.68
N LYS A 110 10.86 9.32 -15.95
CA LYS A 110 12.11 8.94 -16.63
C LYS A 110 13.33 9.42 -15.85
N ARG A 111 13.37 10.71 -15.50
CA ARG A 111 14.49 11.28 -14.72
C ARG A 111 14.61 10.66 -13.32
N LEU A 112 13.48 10.37 -12.66
CA LEU A 112 13.49 9.68 -11.37
C LEU A 112 14.09 8.28 -11.50
N THR A 113 13.66 7.49 -12.49
CA THR A 113 14.20 6.15 -12.73
C THR A 113 15.67 6.17 -13.12
N ASP A 114 16.10 7.14 -13.96
CA ASP A 114 17.51 7.32 -14.30
C ASP A 114 18.37 7.66 -13.06
N GLU A 115 17.86 8.53 -12.18
CA GLU A 115 18.57 8.90 -10.95
C GLU A 115 18.66 7.71 -9.99
N LEU A 116 17.59 6.94 -9.80
CA LEU A 116 17.61 5.71 -8.98
C LEU A 116 18.67 4.71 -9.47
N LEU A 117 18.66 4.42 -10.78
CA LEU A 117 19.61 3.49 -11.40
C LEU A 117 21.05 4.00 -11.32
N ALA A 118 21.27 5.31 -11.42
CA ALA A 118 22.60 5.92 -11.26
C ALA A 118 23.19 5.70 -9.85
N HIS A 119 22.35 5.49 -8.83
CA HIS A 119 22.76 5.13 -7.47
C HIS A 119 22.62 3.63 -7.15
N GLY A 120 22.36 2.79 -8.17
CA GLY A 120 22.24 1.35 -8.01
C GLY A 120 20.99 0.91 -7.23
N ILE A 121 19.91 1.71 -7.31
CA ILE A 121 18.63 1.43 -6.67
C ILE A 121 17.65 0.95 -7.76
N ASP A 122 17.10 -0.24 -7.58
CA ASP A 122 16.12 -0.84 -8.50
C ASP A 122 14.76 -0.13 -8.37
N PRO A 123 14.23 0.49 -9.44
CA PRO A 123 12.93 1.13 -9.41
C PRO A 123 11.79 0.09 -9.46
N TRP A 124 10.97 0.05 -8.40
CA TRP A 124 9.76 -0.76 -8.34
C TRP A 124 8.54 0.14 -8.51
N LEU A 125 7.82 0.00 -9.63
CA LEU A 125 6.81 0.96 -10.03
C LEU A 125 5.40 0.45 -9.75
N THR A 126 4.58 1.27 -9.08
CA THR A 126 3.14 1.05 -8.88
C THR A 126 2.32 1.94 -9.82
N LEU A 127 1.48 1.35 -10.67
CA LEU A 127 0.74 2.11 -11.69
C LEU A 127 -0.40 2.93 -11.10
N TYR A 128 -1.14 2.38 -10.14
CA TYR A 128 -2.24 3.06 -9.47
C TYR A 128 -2.08 3.04 -7.96
N HIS A 129 -1.95 4.23 -7.37
CA HIS A 129 -1.98 4.46 -5.94
C HIS A 129 -2.97 5.58 -5.62
N TRP A 130 -4.23 5.30 -5.95
CA TRP A 130 -5.44 6.02 -5.51
C TRP A 130 -5.70 7.40 -6.10
N ASP A 131 -4.83 7.92 -6.97
CA ASP A 131 -4.96 9.26 -7.53
C ASP A 131 -5.64 9.29 -8.91
N LEU A 132 -6.81 8.64 -9.02
CA LEU A 132 -7.60 8.59 -10.26
C LEU A 132 -7.82 10.01 -10.83
N PRO A 133 -7.66 10.24 -12.15
CA PRO A 133 -8.04 11.49 -12.78
C PRO A 133 -9.52 11.83 -12.53
N GLN A 134 -9.81 13.06 -12.10
CA GLN A 134 -11.16 13.48 -11.71
C GLN A 134 -12.17 13.29 -12.85
N THR A 135 -11.76 13.50 -14.10
CA THR A 135 -12.61 13.31 -15.28
C THR A 135 -13.14 11.87 -15.40
N LEU A 136 -12.38 10.86 -14.96
CA LEU A 136 -12.85 9.47 -14.92
C LEU A 136 -13.84 9.24 -13.78
N GLU A 137 -13.65 9.87 -12.62
CA GLU A 137 -14.64 9.83 -11.53
C GLU A 137 -15.94 10.52 -11.92
N ASP A 138 -15.87 11.68 -12.59
CA ASP A 138 -17.03 12.40 -13.11
C ASP A 138 -17.82 11.54 -14.13
N ALA A 139 -17.13 10.64 -14.83
CA ALA A 139 -17.71 9.64 -15.73
C ALA A 139 -18.18 8.34 -15.04
N GLY A 140 -18.10 8.27 -13.70
CA GLY A 140 -18.61 7.17 -12.89
C GLY A 140 -17.56 6.48 -12.01
N GLY A 141 -16.27 6.71 -12.26
CA GLY A 141 -15.17 6.18 -11.46
C GLY A 141 -14.99 4.67 -11.57
N TRP A 142 -14.34 4.06 -10.57
CA TRP A 142 -14.14 2.61 -10.51
C TRP A 142 -15.42 1.76 -10.57
N PRO A 143 -16.61 2.22 -10.12
CA PRO A 143 -17.86 1.51 -10.38
C PRO A 143 -18.20 1.35 -11.87
N ASN A 144 -17.62 2.19 -12.75
CA ASN A 144 -17.78 2.11 -14.19
C ASN A 144 -16.66 1.24 -14.82
N ARG A 145 -17.05 0.23 -15.59
CA ARG A 145 -16.16 -0.71 -16.28
C ARG A 145 -15.17 -0.02 -17.22
N ASP A 146 -15.57 1.09 -17.87
CA ASP A 146 -14.68 1.82 -18.79
C ASP A 146 -13.38 2.26 -18.09
N THR A 147 -13.44 2.59 -16.79
CA THR A 147 -12.24 2.98 -16.02
C THR A 147 -11.19 1.87 -15.98
N ALA A 148 -11.59 0.59 -15.92
CA ALA A 148 -10.66 -0.54 -15.98
C ALA A 148 -9.99 -0.65 -17.36
N LEU A 149 -10.72 -0.36 -18.44
CA LEU A 149 -10.19 -0.32 -19.80
C LEU A 149 -9.21 0.85 -19.98
N ARG A 150 -9.55 2.04 -19.48
CA ARG A 150 -8.65 3.21 -19.49
C ARG A 150 -7.38 2.96 -18.71
N PHE A 151 -7.48 2.24 -17.60
CA PHE A 151 -6.32 1.88 -16.81
C PHE A 151 -5.36 0.96 -17.59
N ALA A 152 -5.87 0.05 -18.41
CA ALA A 152 -5.04 -0.79 -19.28
C ALA A 152 -4.33 0.03 -20.36
N ASP A 153 -5.03 0.97 -21.00
CA ASP A 153 -4.43 1.91 -21.97
C ASP A 153 -3.30 2.73 -21.32
N TYR A 154 -3.56 3.26 -20.11
CA TYR A 154 -2.58 3.98 -19.30
C TYR A 154 -1.37 3.12 -18.93
N ALA A 155 -1.60 1.88 -18.48
CA ALA A 155 -0.56 0.94 -18.12
C ALA A 155 0.38 0.65 -19.29
N ALA A 156 -0.18 0.41 -20.48
CA ALA A 156 0.61 0.21 -21.70
C ALA A 156 1.49 1.43 -22.03
N VAL A 157 0.95 2.65 -21.89
CA VAL A 157 1.71 3.90 -22.12
C VAL A 157 2.88 4.04 -21.15
N VAL A 158 2.64 3.83 -19.85
CA VAL A 158 3.70 3.97 -18.84
C VAL A 158 4.75 2.86 -19.00
N HIS A 159 4.31 1.64 -19.31
CA HIS A 159 5.19 0.52 -19.59
C HIS A 159 6.10 0.80 -20.78
N GLU A 160 5.54 1.17 -21.95
CA GLU A 160 6.32 1.52 -23.15
C GLU A 160 7.36 2.63 -22.87
N ALA A 161 7.03 3.57 -21.99
CA ALA A 161 7.93 4.67 -21.67
C ALA A 161 9.09 4.31 -20.71
N LEU A 162 8.97 3.24 -19.92
CA LEU A 162 9.85 2.97 -18.78
C LEU A 162 10.33 1.50 -18.66
N HIS A 163 9.86 0.57 -19.50
CA HIS A 163 10.20 -0.86 -19.40
C HIS A 163 11.68 -1.18 -19.62
N ASP A 164 12.45 -0.28 -20.23
CA ASP A 164 13.89 -0.39 -20.38
C ASP A 164 14.65 -0.10 -19.07
N ARG A 165 13.99 0.51 -18.07
CA ARG A 165 14.56 0.91 -16.77
C ARG A 165 13.90 0.21 -15.59
N VAL A 166 12.60 -0.04 -15.67
CA VAL A 166 11.78 -0.62 -14.61
C VAL A 166 11.55 -2.09 -14.92
N HIS A 167 12.00 -2.95 -14.00
CA HIS A 167 11.90 -4.40 -14.18
C HIS A 167 10.80 -5.04 -13.33
N THR A 168 10.42 -4.41 -12.20
CA THR A 168 9.37 -4.91 -11.31
C THR A 168 8.20 -3.94 -11.27
N TRP A 169 7.03 -4.44 -11.64
CA TRP A 169 5.80 -3.68 -11.79
C TRP A 169 4.73 -4.15 -10.80
N SER A 170 3.99 -3.21 -10.26
CA SER A 170 2.76 -3.43 -9.52
C SER A 170 1.65 -2.64 -10.17
N THR A 171 0.48 -3.24 -10.30
CA THR A 171 -0.67 -2.62 -10.97
C THR A 171 -1.45 -1.71 -10.03
N VAL A 172 -2.32 -2.27 -9.19
CA VAL A 172 -3.21 -1.56 -8.28
C VAL A 172 -2.74 -1.76 -6.84
N ASN A 173 -2.43 -0.68 -6.12
CA ASN A 173 -2.16 -0.73 -4.69
C ASN A 173 -3.46 -0.81 -3.90
N GLU A 174 -3.57 -1.80 -3.00
CA GLU A 174 -4.66 -1.94 -2.03
C GLU A 174 -6.05 -1.67 -2.63
N PRO A 175 -6.52 -2.53 -3.57
CA PRO A 175 -7.83 -2.36 -4.17
C PRO A 175 -8.95 -2.35 -3.13
N TRP A 176 -8.76 -2.99 -1.96
CA TRP A 176 -9.68 -2.89 -0.82
C TRP A 176 -9.86 -1.44 -0.37
N CYS A 177 -8.77 -0.69 -0.15
CA CYS A 177 -8.83 0.69 0.29
C CYS A 177 -9.50 1.58 -0.75
N ALA A 178 -9.09 1.47 -2.03
CA ALA A 178 -9.68 2.26 -3.11
C ALA A 178 -11.19 2.01 -3.28
N ALA A 179 -11.64 0.76 -3.14
CA ALA A 179 -13.04 0.40 -3.25
C ALA A 179 -13.86 0.77 -2.00
N PHE A 180 -13.47 0.26 -0.85
CA PHE A 180 -14.30 0.31 0.36
C PHE A 180 -14.16 1.62 1.12
N LEU A 181 -12.96 2.19 1.19
CA LEU A 181 -12.79 3.51 1.80
C LEU A 181 -13.26 4.64 0.86
N GLY A 182 -13.11 4.45 -0.46
CA GLY A 182 -13.51 5.43 -1.47
C GLY A 182 -15.01 5.47 -1.77
N TYR A 183 -15.66 4.30 -1.86
CA TYR A 183 -17.04 4.17 -2.33
C TYR A 183 -18.03 3.63 -1.30
N ALA A 184 -17.62 3.03 -0.17
CA ALA A 184 -18.55 2.61 0.88
C ALA A 184 -18.51 3.51 2.13
N SER A 185 -17.35 3.65 2.78
CA SER A 185 -17.26 4.51 3.98
C SER A 185 -17.20 5.99 3.64
N GLY A 186 -16.64 6.33 2.48
CA GLY A 186 -16.36 7.69 2.04
C GLY A 186 -15.26 8.38 2.84
N GLU A 187 -14.41 7.59 3.50
CA GLU A 187 -13.23 8.04 4.23
C GLU A 187 -12.14 8.56 3.30
N HIS A 188 -11.95 7.90 2.16
CA HIS A 188 -10.97 8.28 1.14
C HIS A 188 -11.68 8.86 -0.08
N ALA A 189 -10.93 9.55 -0.94
CA ALA A 189 -11.43 9.97 -2.24
C ALA A 189 -11.97 8.76 -3.04
N PRO A 190 -13.10 8.89 -3.75
CA PRO A 190 -13.88 10.11 -4.01
C PRO A 190 -14.88 10.50 -2.90
N GLY A 191 -14.91 9.80 -1.76
CA GLY A 191 -15.73 10.17 -0.62
C GLY A 191 -17.20 9.76 -0.73
N ARG A 192 -17.49 8.76 -1.58
CA ARG A 192 -18.82 8.23 -1.86
C ARG A 192 -19.22 7.22 -0.78
N ARG A 193 -20.53 7.12 -0.54
CA ARG A 193 -21.14 6.27 0.50
C ARG A 193 -22.22 5.39 -0.11
N GLU A 194 -21.79 4.53 -1.02
CA GLU A 194 -22.61 3.75 -1.95
C GLU A 194 -22.15 2.28 -1.95
N PRO A 195 -22.63 1.45 -1.00
CA PRO A 195 -22.17 0.07 -0.79
C PRO A 195 -22.13 -0.81 -2.04
N GLU A 196 -23.16 -0.76 -2.87
CA GLU A 196 -23.21 -1.54 -4.13
C GLU A 196 -22.11 -1.11 -5.11
N ASN A 197 -21.84 0.20 -5.18
CA ASN A 197 -20.79 0.74 -6.04
C ASN A 197 -19.39 0.42 -5.51
N ALA A 198 -19.22 0.21 -4.20
CA ALA A 198 -17.95 -0.29 -3.67
C ALA A 198 -17.64 -1.71 -4.13
N ILE A 199 -18.62 -2.61 -4.20
CA ILE A 199 -18.38 -3.97 -4.74
C ILE A 199 -18.11 -3.93 -6.25
N ARG A 200 -18.83 -3.09 -7.01
CA ARG A 200 -18.53 -2.83 -8.43
C ARG A 200 -17.11 -2.30 -8.62
N ALA A 201 -16.70 -1.33 -7.81
CA ALA A 201 -15.35 -0.78 -7.82
C ALA A 201 -14.30 -1.84 -7.49
N ALA A 202 -14.51 -2.67 -6.45
CA ALA A 202 -13.61 -3.76 -6.10
C ALA A 202 -13.43 -4.75 -7.26
N HIS A 203 -14.52 -5.09 -7.96
CA HIS A 203 -14.46 -5.94 -9.14
C HIS A 203 -13.70 -5.31 -10.30
N HIS A 204 -14.00 -4.05 -10.65
CA HIS A 204 -13.33 -3.38 -11.76
C HIS A 204 -11.88 -3.03 -11.47
N LEU A 205 -11.49 -2.81 -10.20
CA LEU A 205 -10.09 -2.68 -9.80
C LEU A 205 -9.32 -4.01 -10.01
N ASN A 206 -9.92 -5.14 -9.65
CA ASN A 206 -9.36 -6.46 -9.96
C ASN A 206 -9.28 -6.69 -11.48
N LEU A 207 -10.31 -6.28 -12.23
CA LEU A 207 -10.31 -6.40 -13.69
C LEU A 207 -9.22 -5.53 -14.32
N ALA A 208 -9.06 -4.30 -13.82
CA ALA A 208 -8.02 -3.36 -14.24
C ALA A 208 -6.62 -3.92 -14.00
N HIS A 209 -6.40 -4.61 -12.87
CA HIS A 209 -5.17 -5.38 -12.65
C HIS A 209 -4.91 -6.37 -13.80
N GLY A 210 -5.87 -7.25 -14.08
CA GLY A 210 -5.72 -8.28 -15.10
C GLY A 210 -5.51 -7.72 -16.51
N LEU A 211 -6.26 -6.69 -16.87
CA LEU A 211 -6.12 -6.00 -18.15
C LEU A 211 -4.77 -5.29 -18.29
N ALA A 212 -4.28 -4.64 -17.22
CA ALA A 212 -2.97 -4.01 -17.23
C ALA A 212 -1.85 -5.06 -17.38
N VAL A 213 -1.94 -6.21 -16.70
CA VAL A 213 -1.00 -7.32 -16.90
C VAL A 213 -0.97 -7.77 -18.36
N GLN A 214 -2.13 -7.89 -19.01
CA GLN A 214 -2.22 -8.28 -20.42
C GLN A 214 -1.71 -7.20 -21.39
N ALA A 215 -1.83 -5.93 -21.02
CA ALA A 215 -1.43 -4.80 -21.85
C ALA A 215 0.08 -4.50 -21.79
N MET A 216 0.80 -5.08 -20.83
CA MET A 216 2.23 -4.89 -20.63
C MET A 216 3.01 -6.16 -20.99
N ASP A 217 4.18 -6.01 -21.61
CA ASP A 217 5.18 -7.09 -21.73
C ASP A 217 6.19 -6.99 -20.58
N ALA A 218 5.67 -7.03 -19.35
CA ALA A 218 6.44 -6.80 -18.14
C ALA A 218 7.28 -8.04 -17.79
N ARG A 219 8.58 -7.84 -17.56
CA ARG A 219 9.48 -8.91 -17.12
C ARG A 219 9.06 -9.53 -15.78
N ARG A 220 8.55 -8.69 -14.88
CA ARG A 220 8.10 -9.08 -13.55
C ARG A 220 6.93 -8.20 -13.13
N VAL A 221 5.76 -8.79 -12.89
CA VAL A 221 4.53 -8.07 -12.53
C VAL A 221 3.81 -8.70 -11.34
N GLY A 222 3.29 -7.85 -10.45
CA GLY A 222 2.59 -8.28 -9.24
C GLY A 222 1.24 -7.61 -9.02
N GLY A 223 0.39 -8.31 -8.28
CA GLY A 223 -0.77 -7.74 -7.58
C GLY A 223 -0.37 -7.26 -6.19
N CYS A 224 -1.02 -6.20 -5.69
CA CYS A 224 -0.70 -5.61 -4.39
C CYS A 224 -1.96 -5.53 -3.51
N VAL A 225 -1.91 -6.15 -2.33
CA VAL A 225 -3.05 -6.29 -1.42
C VAL A 225 -2.66 -5.95 0.02
N ASN A 226 -3.55 -5.31 0.75
CA ASN A 226 -3.45 -5.19 2.20
C ASN A 226 -4.14 -6.36 2.87
N LEU A 227 -3.39 -7.08 3.71
CA LEU A 227 -3.87 -8.28 4.37
C LEU A 227 -3.79 -8.11 5.89
N TYR A 228 -4.74 -8.72 6.58
CA TYR A 228 -4.81 -8.69 8.04
C TYR A 228 -5.05 -10.09 8.59
N ALA A 229 -4.38 -10.42 9.69
CA ALA A 229 -4.82 -11.54 10.53
C ALA A 229 -6.13 -11.14 11.22
N ILE A 230 -7.14 -12.00 11.09
CA ILE A 230 -8.48 -11.75 11.64
C ILE A 230 -8.73 -12.71 12.78
N THR A 231 -9.06 -12.18 13.96
CA THR A 231 -9.28 -12.98 15.17
C THR A 231 -10.67 -12.71 15.74
N PRO A 232 -11.46 -13.76 16.02
CA PRO A 232 -12.72 -13.59 16.72
C PRO A 232 -12.46 -13.15 18.17
N ALA A 233 -13.28 -12.27 18.70
CA ALA A 233 -13.18 -11.78 20.09
C ALA A 233 -13.42 -12.89 21.12
N GLY A 234 -14.19 -13.90 20.75
CA GLY A 234 -14.54 -15.05 21.56
C GLY A 234 -14.74 -16.31 20.72
N SER A 235 -15.42 -17.30 21.30
CA SER A 235 -15.69 -18.60 20.68
C SER A 235 -17.18 -18.82 20.38
N SER A 236 -18.01 -17.77 20.47
CA SER A 236 -19.43 -17.86 20.09
C SER A 236 -19.57 -17.98 18.58
N GLU A 237 -20.72 -18.49 18.13
CA GLU A 237 -21.00 -18.60 16.69
C GLU A 237 -21.00 -17.22 16.01
N GLU A 238 -21.48 -16.18 16.69
CA GLU A 238 -21.51 -14.82 16.18
C GLU A 238 -20.10 -14.23 15.99
N ASP A 239 -19.18 -14.46 16.93
CA ASP A 239 -17.81 -13.97 16.80
C ASP A 239 -17.02 -14.72 15.72
N LEU A 240 -17.27 -16.04 15.59
CA LEU A 240 -16.68 -16.85 14.52
C LEU A 240 -17.21 -16.44 13.14
N ASP A 241 -18.52 -16.17 13.02
CA ASP A 241 -19.11 -15.68 11.78
C ASP A 241 -18.60 -14.27 11.44
N ALA A 242 -18.47 -13.38 12.42
CA ALA A 242 -17.86 -12.07 12.24
C ALA A 242 -16.43 -12.18 11.69
N ALA A 243 -15.60 -13.06 12.26
CA ALA A 243 -14.25 -13.29 11.74
C ALA A 243 -14.27 -13.84 10.30
N ARG A 244 -15.15 -14.79 9.98
CA ARG A 244 -15.33 -15.34 8.63
C ARG A 244 -15.72 -14.26 7.61
N ARG A 245 -16.68 -13.40 7.96
CA ARG A 245 -17.18 -12.30 7.12
C ARG A 245 -16.10 -11.27 6.82
N ILE A 246 -15.42 -10.80 7.86
CA ILE A 246 -14.36 -9.79 7.71
C ILE A 246 -13.17 -10.37 6.95
N ASP A 247 -12.76 -11.61 7.24
CA ASP A 247 -11.74 -12.29 6.46
C ASP A 247 -12.12 -12.45 4.97
N GLY A 248 -13.38 -12.77 4.73
CA GLY A 248 -13.96 -12.88 3.40
C GLY A 248 -13.82 -11.60 2.60
N LEU A 249 -14.27 -10.48 3.15
CA LEU A 249 -14.27 -9.19 2.46
C LEU A 249 -12.89 -8.51 2.41
N GLN A 250 -12.08 -8.64 3.48
CA GLN A 250 -10.74 -8.04 3.56
C GLN A 250 -9.72 -8.79 2.72
N ASN A 251 -9.64 -10.11 2.91
CA ASN A 251 -8.53 -10.90 2.38
C ASN A 251 -8.97 -11.73 1.16
N ARG A 252 -9.94 -12.62 1.34
CA ARG A 252 -10.26 -13.67 0.35
C ARG A 252 -10.89 -13.12 -0.92
N PHE A 253 -11.69 -12.06 -0.84
CA PHE A 253 -12.31 -11.44 -2.02
C PHE A 253 -11.27 -11.03 -3.07
N PHE A 254 -10.09 -10.56 -2.64
CA PHE A 254 -9.00 -10.14 -3.51
C PHE A 254 -8.03 -11.29 -3.81
N LEU A 255 -7.63 -12.04 -2.80
CA LEU A 255 -6.68 -13.16 -2.98
C LEU A 255 -7.25 -14.26 -3.89
N ASP A 256 -8.50 -14.70 -3.66
CA ASP A 256 -9.10 -15.76 -4.46
C ASP A 256 -9.29 -15.29 -5.92
N ALA A 257 -9.65 -14.03 -6.13
CA ALA A 257 -9.83 -13.48 -7.46
C ALA A 257 -8.50 -13.45 -8.23
N LEU A 258 -7.45 -12.90 -7.62
CA LEU A 258 -6.13 -12.75 -8.23
C LEU A 258 -5.42 -14.10 -8.45
N LEU A 259 -5.48 -15.00 -7.46
CA LEU A 259 -4.65 -16.22 -7.46
C LEU A 259 -5.40 -17.47 -7.91
N THR A 260 -6.73 -17.46 -7.90
CA THR A 260 -7.53 -18.64 -8.23
C THR A 260 -8.65 -18.39 -9.25
N GLY A 261 -8.87 -17.13 -9.68
CA GLY A 261 -9.87 -16.80 -10.70
C GLY A 261 -11.31 -17.07 -10.26
N ARG A 262 -11.61 -16.88 -8.97
CA ARG A 262 -12.96 -17.03 -8.42
C ARG A 262 -13.16 -16.10 -7.23
N TYR A 263 -14.41 -15.72 -6.98
CA TYR A 263 -14.77 -15.12 -5.70
C TYR A 263 -15.21 -16.19 -4.69
N PRO A 264 -15.01 -15.98 -3.38
CA PRO A 264 -15.48 -16.91 -2.37
C PRO A 264 -17.01 -16.92 -2.32
N GLN A 265 -17.64 -18.10 -2.45
CA GLN A 265 -19.11 -18.21 -2.52
C GLN A 265 -19.80 -17.67 -1.26
N ASP A 266 -19.23 -17.94 -0.09
CA ASP A 266 -19.78 -17.47 1.18
C ASP A 266 -19.80 -15.93 1.28
N VAL A 267 -18.82 -15.26 0.68
CA VAL A 267 -18.80 -13.79 0.57
C VAL A 267 -19.88 -13.30 -0.38
N LEU A 268 -20.08 -13.95 -1.53
CA LEU A 268 -21.14 -13.58 -2.47
C LEU A 268 -22.54 -13.76 -1.86
N ASP A 269 -22.75 -14.85 -1.13
CA ASP A 269 -24.00 -15.12 -0.42
C ASP A 269 -24.28 -14.05 0.66
N ASP A 270 -23.24 -13.62 1.38
CA ASP A 270 -23.33 -12.58 2.42
C ASP A 270 -23.61 -11.18 1.84
N LEU A 271 -23.07 -10.86 0.66
CA LEU A 271 -23.35 -9.59 -0.02
C LEU A 271 -24.79 -9.50 -0.50
N ALA A 272 -25.40 -10.65 -0.87
CA ALA A 272 -26.79 -10.77 -1.31
C ALA A 272 -27.21 -9.74 -2.39
N MET A 273 -26.29 -9.43 -3.31
CA MET A 273 -26.48 -8.39 -4.33
C MET A 273 -26.49 -8.94 -5.75
N ASP A 274 -27.00 -8.14 -6.69
CA ASP A 274 -26.90 -8.44 -8.12
C ASP A 274 -25.45 -8.28 -8.61
N LEU A 275 -24.90 -9.35 -9.17
CA LEU A 275 -23.54 -9.43 -9.71
C LEU A 275 -23.50 -9.34 -11.23
N SER A 276 -24.56 -8.83 -11.88
CA SER A 276 -24.64 -8.66 -13.34
C SER A 276 -23.52 -7.82 -13.97
N PHE A 277 -22.77 -7.06 -13.16
CA PHE A 277 -21.59 -6.30 -13.61
C PHE A 277 -20.33 -7.17 -13.76
N VAL A 278 -20.33 -8.40 -13.23
CA VAL A 278 -19.28 -9.39 -13.46
C VAL A 278 -19.59 -10.09 -14.78
N GLU A 279 -18.82 -9.78 -15.82
CA GLU A 279 -19.03 -10.32 -17.16
C GLU A 279 -18.29 -11.64 -17.37
N ASP A 280 -18.79 -12.45 -18.31
CA ASP A 280 -18.14 -13.69 -18.70
C ASP A 280 -16.69 -13.45 -19.16
N GLY A 281 -15.75 -14.13 -18.51
CA GLY A 281 -14.31 -14.01 -18.78
C GLY A 281 -13.56 -13.05 -17.86
N ASP A 282 -14.25 -12.21 -17.08
CA ASP A 282 -13.58 -11.25 -16.19
C ASP A 282 -12.68 -11.93 -15.18
N LEU A 283 -13.18 -12.98 -14.50
CA LEU A 283 -12.39 -13.73 -13.52
C LEU A 283 -11.15 -14.40 -14.12
N LYS A 284 -11.20 -14.78 -15.40
CA LYS A 284 -10.03 -15.29 -16.13
C LYS A 284 -9.02 -14.18 -16.41
N THR A 285 -9.50 -12.98 -16.77
CA THR A 285 -8.66 -11.80 -16.97
C THR A 285 -8.02 -11.36 -15.66
N ILE A 286 -8.79 -11.30 -14.57
CA ILE A 286 -8.32 -10.96 -13.22
C ILE A 286 -7.20 -11.92 -12.78
N ASN A 287 -7.35 -13.21 -13.06
CA ASN A 287 -6.34 -14.24 -12.77
C ASN A 287 -5.23 -14.31 -13.83
N ALA A 288 -4.86 -13.17 -14.41
CA ALA A 288 -3.66 -13.09 -15.23
C ALA A 288 -2.44 -13.54 -14.40
N PRO A 289 -1.50 -14.30 -14.99
CA PRO A 289 -0.33 -14.77 -14.25
C PRO A 289 0.48 -13.59 -13.67
N ILE A 290 0.87 -13.72 -12.41
CA ILE A 290 1.74 -12.76 -11.71
C ILE A 290 2.99 -13.49 -11.19
N ASP A 291 4.11 -12.74 -11.12
CA ASP A 291 5.39 -13.26 -10.66
C ASP A 291 5.58 -13.12 -9.15
N LEU A 292 4.86 -12.18 -8.54
CA LEU A 292 4.93 -11.88 -7.11
C LEU A 292 3.62 -11.29 -6.59
N LEU A 293 3.34 -11.54 -5.32
CA LEU A 293 2.28 -10.88 -4.57
C LEU A 293 2.92 -9.89 -3.58
N LEU A 294 2.55 -8.63 -3.74
CA LEU A 294 2.93 -7.53 -2.86
C LEU A 294 1.94 -7.47 -1.70
N VAL A 295 2.44 -7.57 -0.48
CA VAL A 295 1.64 -7.59 0.75
C VAL A 295 1.92 -6.34 1.57
N ASN A 296 0.88 -5.53 1.78
CA ASN A 296 0.87 -4.45 2.75
C ASN A 296 0.31 -4.98 4.08
N TYR A 297 1.02 -4.75 5.19
CA TYR A 297 0.59 -5.20 6.50
C TYR A 297 0.96 -4.17 7.56
N TYR A 298 0.03 -3.91 8.49
CA TYR A 298 0.22 -2.92 9.54
C TYR A 298 -0.25 -3.39 10.93
N SER A 299 -1.30 -4.21 10.98
CA SER A 299 -2.01 -4.56 12.21
C SER A 299 -2.72 -5.91 12.04
N ARG A 300 -3.29 -6.42 13.13
CA ARG A 300 -4.34 -7.43 13.10
C ARG A 300 -5.71 -6.80 13.37
N PHE A 301 -6.79 -7.53 13.08
CA PHE A 301 -8.14 -7.18 13.53
C PHE A 301 -8.67 -8.21 14.53
N THR A 302 -9.23 -7.72 15.62
CA THR A 302 -10.05 -8.53 16.53
C THR A 302 -11.52 -8.10 16.37
N VAL A 303 -12.41 -9.05 16.09
CA VAL A 303 -13.79 -8.74 15.69
C VAL A 303 -14.83 -9.50 16.51
N SER A 304 -15.99 -8.88 16.72
CA SER A 304 -17.11 -9.49 17.45
C SER A 304 -18.42 -9.34 16.68
N GLY A 305 -19.26 -10.38 16.73
CA GLY A 305 -20.63 -10.38 16.21
C GLY A 305 -21.69 -10.10 17.28
N ALA A 306 -21.29 -9.86 18.53
CA ALA A 306 -22.21 -9.67 19.64
C ALA A 306 -23.06 -8.40 19.50
N ALA A 307 -24.37 -8.52 19.73
CA ALA A 307 -25.31 -7.41 19.66
C ALA A 307 -24.95 -6.29 20.64
N GLY A 308 -24.86 -5.05 20.15
CA GLY A 308 -24.56 -3.87 20.98
C GLY A 308 -23.06 -3.58 21.18
N GLY A 309 -22.18 -4.36 20.53
CA GLY A 309 -20.80 -3.91 20.28
C GLY A 309 -20.84 -2.59 19.52
N GLY A 310 -20.16 -1.57 20.04
CA GLY A 310 -20.17 -0.24 19.43
C GLY A 310 -19.71 -0.28 17.98
N ARG A 311 -20.21 0.66 17.16
CA ARG A 311 -19.83 0.93 15.76
C ARG A 311 -18.34 1.33 15.58
N ALA A 312 -17.42 0.71 16.28
CA ALA A 312 -16.00 0.93 16.09
C ALA A 312 -15.60 0.26 14.77
N SER A 313 -15.31 1.09 13.77
CA SER A 313 -14.64 0.67 12.54
C SER A 313 -13.22 0.20 12.87
N ALA A 314 -12.70 -0.76 12.09
CA ALA A 314 -11.32 -1.22 12.16
C ALA A 314 -10.29 -0.09 11.96
N ALA A 315 -10.67 0.89 11.15
CA ALA A 315 -9.92 2.11 10.94
C ALA A 315 -10.48 3.18 11.88
N ALA A 316 -9.60 3.77 12.70
CA ALA A 316 -9.88 5.10 13.21
C ALA A 316 -10.05 6.00 11.96
N ALA A 317 -11.25 6.50 11.75
CA ALA A 317 -11.50 7.51 10.73
C ALA A 317 -11.31 8.89 11.36
N PRO A 318 -10.57 9.81 10.72
CA PRO A 318 -10.36 11.15 11.27
C PRO A 318 -11.62 12.03 11.22
N VAL A 319 -12.59 11.63 10.41
CA VAL A 319 -13.82 12.36 10.11
C VAL A 319 -15.01 11.40 10.12
N GLU A 320 -16.24 11.92 10.04
CA GLU A 320 -17.43 11.08 9.98
C GLU A 320 -17.43 10.20 8.72
N THR A 321 -17.68 8.90 8.87
CA THR A 321 -17.68 7.91 7.79
C THR A 321 -18.83 6.92 7.94
N ALA A 322 -19.20 6.27 6.83
CA ALA A 322 -20.06 5.08 6.85
C ALA A 322 -19.25 3.80 7.07
N SER A 323 -19.90 2.65 7.19
CA SER A 323 -19.20 1.36 7.30
C SER A 323 -18.55 0.99 5.95
N PRO A 324 -17.27 0.56 5.93
CA PRO A 324 -16.66 -0.06 4.75
C PRO A 324 -16.98 -1.56 4.63
N TRP A 325 -17.73 -2.15 5.58
CA TRP A 325 -17.96 -3.61 5.68
C TRP A 325 -19.34 -4.00 5.16
N ILE A 326 -19.51 -3.99 3.84
CA ILE A 326 -20.79 -4.30 3.18
C ILE A 326 -21.28 -5.70 3.55
N GLY A 327 -22.54 -5.83 3.95
CA GLY A 327 -23.15 -7.10 4.38
C GLY A 327 -22.65 -7.59 5.75
N SER A 328 -21.86 -6.77 6.44
CA SER A 328 -21.23 -7.07 7.74
C SER A 328 -21.24 -5.85 8.67
N GLU A 329 -22.19 -4.93 8.49
CA GLU A 329 -22.25 -3.66 9.23
C GLU A 329 -22.55 -3.83 10.73
N HIS A 330 -22.97 -5.03 11.13
CA HIS A 330 -23.20 -5.41 12.51
C HIS A 330 -21.91 -5.86 13.23
N VAL A 331 -20.84 -6.17 12.49
CA VAL A 331 -19.56 -6.61 13.07
C VAL A 331 -18.86 -5.43 13.74
N SER A 332 -18.39 -5.65 14.96
CA SER A 332 -17.63 -4.67 15.73
C SER A 332 -16.14 -5.00 15.74
N PHE A 333 -15.28 -3.99 15.62
CA PHE A 333 -13.83 -4.14 15.79
C PHE A 333 -13.47 -3.76 17.22
N VAL A 334 -12.87 -4.69 17.95
CA VAL A 334 -12.58 -4.55 19.39
C VAL A 334 -11.08 -4.55 19.63
N ASN A 335 -10.65 -3.76 20.60
CA ASN A 335 -9.26 -3.79 21.07
C ASN A 335 -9.08 -5.00 22.00
N ALA A 336 -8.00 -5.74 21.80
CA ALA A 336 -7.65 -6.94 22.55
C ALA A 336 -6.50 -6.69 23.56
N GLY A 337 -6.27 -5.42 23.90
CA GLY A 337 -5.33 -4.97 24.92
C GLY A 337 -3.90 -4.79 24.42
N ARG A 338 -3.67 -4.76 23.10
CA ARG A 338 -2.32 -4.58 22.53
C ARG A 338 -1.91 -3.10 22.54
N PRO A 339 -0.60 -2.80 22.57
CA PRO A 339 -0.10 -1.46 22.28
C PRO A 339 -0.59 -0.99 20.91
N VAL A 340 -0.83 0.31 20.76
CA VAL A 340 -1.31 0.91 19.52
C VAL A 340 -0.36 1.98 19.01
N THR A 341 -0.33 2.15 17.69
CA THR A 341 0.37 3.27 17.02
C THR A 341 -0.39 4.59 17.21
N SER A 342 0.18 5.71 16.74
CA SER A 342 -0.56 6.99 16.67
C SER A 342 -1.80 6.94 15.76
N MET A 343 -1.96 5.90 14.92
CA MET A 343 -3.20 5.65 14.17
C MET A 343 -4.29 4.95 15.00
N GLY A 344 -3.96 4.47 16.20
CA GLY A 344 -4.84 3.59 16.98
C GLY A 344 -4.82 2.12 16.52
N TRP A 345 -3.91 1.75 15.61
CA TRP A 345 -3.77 0.38 15.12
C TRP A 345 -2.98 -0.49 16.10
N GLU A 346 -3.49 -1.68 16.40
CA GLU A 346 -2.80 -2.63 17.29
C GLU A 346 -1.48 -3.10 16.67
N ILE A 347 -0.41 -3.07 17.47
CA ILE A 347 0.91 -3.56 17.08
C ILE A 347 0.93 -5.08 17.31
N ASP A 348 0.95 -5.84 16.22
CA ASP A 348 0.96 -7.31 16.25
C ASP A 348 1.78 -7.87 15.09
N GLU A 349 3.06 -8.19 15.34
CA GLU A 349 3.93 -8.83 14.36
C GLU A 349 3.52 -10.29 14.09
N SER A 350 2.87 -10.95 15.05
CA SER A 350 2.45 -12.35 14.90
C SER A 350 1.43 -12.55 13.78
N GLY A 351 0.55 -11.57 13.57
CA GLY A 351 -0.42 -11.57 12.48
C GLY A 351 0.23 -11.47 11.10
N LEU A 352 1.39 -10.80 10.96
CA LEU A 352 2.12 -10.78 9.69
C LEU A 352 2.60 -12.19 9.34
N LEU A 353 3.17 -12.90 10.32
CA LEU A 353 3.60 -14.27 10.16
C LEU A 353 2.46 -15.21 9.78
N GLU A 354 1.31 -15.03 10.43
CA GLU A 354 0.08 -15.78 10.15
C GLU A 354 -0.37 -15.56 8.70
N VAL A 355 -0.45 -14.31 8.25
CA VAL A 355 -0.83 -13.94 6.88
C VAL A 355 0.15 -14.55 5.87
N LEU A 356 1.45 -14.41 6.07
CA LEU A 356 2.46 -14.93 5.13
C LEU A 356 2.41 -16.46 5.02
N ARG A 357 2.31 -17.16 6.15
CA ARG A 357 2.17 -18.63 6.17
C ARG A 357 0.86 -19.08 5.54
N ARG A 358 -0.23 -18.34 5.77
CA ARG A 358 -1.52 -18.63 5.15
C ARG A 358 -1.44 -18.53 3.64
N VAL A 359 -0.90 -17.43 3.12
CA VAL A 359 -0.78 -17.25 1.66
C VAL A 359 0.05 -18.37 1.05
N ALA A 360 1.22 -18.68 1.63
CA ALA A 360 2.09 -19.74 1.15
C ALA A 360 1.47 -21.16 1.25
N ARG A 361 0.51 -21.39 2.15
CA ARG A 361 -0.15 -22.68 2.37
C ARG A 361 -1.39 -22.87 1.48
N ASP A 362 -2.20 -21.83 1.36
CA ASP A 362 -3.58 -21.96 0.84
C ASP A 362 -3.71 -21.61 -0.65
N TYR A 363 -2.72 -20.94 -1.24
CA TYR A 363 -2.76 -20.46 -2.63
C TYR A 363 -1.64 -21.09 -3.48
N PRO A 364 -1.76 -21.02 -4.83
CA PRO A 364 -0.69 -21.43 -5.73
C PRO A 364 0.64 -20.74 -5.38
N PRO A 365 1.79 -21.44 -5.56
CA PRO A 365 3.10 -20.86 -5.26
C PRO A 365 3.32 -19.55 -6.02
N VAL A 366 3.62 -18.49 -5.25
CA VAL A 366 3.93 -17.15 -5.74
C VAL A 366 4.95 -16.52 -4.81
N ALA A 367 5.91 -15.76 -5.36
CA ALA A 367 6.86 -15.02 -4.53
C ALA A 367 6.13 -13.96 -3.71
N LEU A 368 6.51 -13.76 -2.45
CA LEU A 368 5.93 -12.75 -1.59
C LEU A 368 6.92 -11.60 -1.36
N VAL A 369 6.40 -10.39 -1.26
CA VAL A 369 7.17 -9.20 -0.87
C VAL A 369 6.35 -8.40 0.13
N ILE A 370 6.97 -7.96 1.22
CA ILE A 370 6.36 -6.94 2.08
C ILE A 370 6.55 -5.60 1.36
N SER A 371 5.51 -5.12 0.69
CA SER A 371 5.55 -3.88 -0.10
C SER A 371 5.31 -2.63 0.73
N GLU A 372 4.66 -2.79 1.88
CA GLU A 372 4.51 -1.78 2.90
C GLU A 372 4.42 -2.42 4.29
N ASN A 373 5.31 -2.01 5.20
CA ASN A 373 5.16 -2.24 6.63
C ASN A 373 5.84 -1.10 7.41
N GLY A 374 5.15 -0.56 8.40
CA GLY A 374 5.66 0.50 9.25
C GLY A 374 4.60 1.04 10.21
N ALA A 375 4.91 2.12 10.90
CA ALA A 375 4.04 2.63 11.96
C ALA A 375 4.15 4.14 12.13
N ALA A 376 2.99 4.77 12.36
CA ALA A 376 2.91 6.15 12.78
C ALA A 376 3.21 6.28 14.28
N PHE A 377 4.16 7.15 14.60
CA PHE A 377 4.47 7.56 15.97
C PHE A 377 4.80 9.04 15.97
N ASP A 378 4.63 9.67 17.13
CA ASP A 378 5.05 11.05 17.32
C ASP A 378 6.59 11.10 17.36
N ASP A 379 7.17 12.07 16.67
CA ASP A 379 8.63 12.23 16.60
C ASP A 379 9.13 13.12 17.73
N VAL A 380 10.25 12.74 18.37
CA VAL A 380 10.92 13.59 19.39
C VAL A 380 12.17 14.22 18.79
N LEU A 381 12.17 15.55 18.62
CA LEU A 381 13.29 16.30 18.04
C LEU A 381 14.24 16.81 19.11
N GLU A 382 15.53 16.51 18.97
CA GLU A 382 16.63 17.09 19.76
C GLU A 382 17.72 17.63 18.83
N GLY A 383 17.64 18.93 18.51
CA GLY A 383 18.53 19.55 17.52
C GLY A 383 18.28 19.02 16.12
N GLU A 384 19.28 18.38 15.51
CA GLU A 384 19.18 17.77 14.17
C GLU A 384 18.87 16.27 14.22
N ARG A 385 18.60 15.72 15.41
CA ARG A 385 18.27 14.31 15.61
C ARG A 385 16.79 14.12 15.88
N VAL A 386 16.26 13.01 15.37
CA VAL A 386 14.87 12.61 15.59
C VAL A 386 14.86 11.23 16.25
N HIS A 387 14.42 11.20 17.51
CA HIS A 387 14.35 10.00 18.33
C HIS A 387 12.97 9.35 18.19
N ASP A 388 12.94 8.11 17.72
CA ASP A 388 11.72 7.36 17.43
C ASP A 388 11.84 5.87 17.79
N ALA A 389 12.19 5.62 19.05
CA ALA A 389 12.47 4.27 19.56
C ALA A 389 11.31 3.28 19.32
N GLU A 390 10.06 3.74 19.38
CA GLU A 390 8.87 2.91 19.12
C GLU A 390 8.79 2.45 17.67
N ARG A 391 9.07 3.34 16.71
CA ARG A 391 9.13 2.98 15.28
C ARG A 391 10.21 1.96 14.99
N ARG A 392 11.39 2.15 15.58
CA ARG A 392 12.48 1.17 15.49
C ARG A 392 12.05 -0.18 16.07
N ALA A 393 11.44 -0.20 17.26
CA ALA A 393 10.99 -1.44 17.90
C ALA A 393 9.94 -2.18 17.06
N TYR A 394 9.00 -1.44 16.45
CA TYR A 394 8.02 -1.98 15.51
C TYR A 394 8.69 -2.67 14.32
N LEU A 395 9.59 -1.98 13.63
CA LEU A 395 10.29 -2.51 12.45
C LEU A 395 11.15 -3.74 12.82
N GLU A 396 11.83 -3.70 13.96
CA GLU A 396 12.64 -4.82 14.45
C GLU A 396 11.77 -6.06 14.70
N ALA A 397 10.62 -5.92 15.36
CA ALA A 397 9.71 -7.03 15.60
C ALA A 397 9.16 -7.64 14.30
N HIS A 398 8.73 -6.81 13.35
CA HIS A 398 8.17 -7.26 12.08
C HIS A 398 9.24 -7.91 11.16
N LEU A 399 10.47 -7.41 11.16
CA LEU A 399 11.56 -8.06 10.43
C LEU A 399 11.96 -9.41 11.03
N ARG A 400 11.85 -9.60 12.35
CA ARG A 400 12.09 -10.91 12.98
C ARG A 400 11.09 -11.96 12.51
N VAL A 401 9.81 -11.63 12.43
CA VAL A 401 8.80 -12.57 11.94
C VAL A 401 8.90 -12.78 10.42
N CYS A 402 9.34 -11.78 9.65
CA CYS A 402 9.68 -11.99 8.24
C CYS A 402 10.79 -13.04 8.09
N ARG A 403 11.82 -12.98 8.95
CA ARG A 403 12.86 -14.02 8.95
C ARG A 403 12.30 -15.38 9.37
N GLU A 404 11.44 -15.43 10.38
CA GLU A 404 10.79 -16.69 10.77
C GLU A 404 9.91 -17.28 9.64
N ALA A 405 9.23 -16.43 8.87
CA ALA A 405 8.46 -16.85 7.71
C ALA A 405 9.38 -17.54 6.68
N ILE A 406 10.51 -16.91 6.35
CA ILE A 406 11.53 -17.46 5.44
C ILE A 406 12.07 -18.80 5.96
N ASP A 407 12.40 -18.88 7.26
CA ASP A 407 12.88 -20.12 7.88
C ASP A 407 11.83 -21.25 7.84
N SER A 408 10.54 -20.89 7.80
CA SER A 408 9.44 -21.84 7.62
C SER A 408 9.10 -22.18 6.15
N GLY A 409 9.89 -21.68 5.20
CA GLY A 409 9.75 -21.99 3.77
C GLY A 409 8.85 -21.03 2.98
N VAL A 410 8.44 -19.90 3.56
CA VAL A 410 7.72 -18.85 2.81
C VAL A 410 8.69 -18.21 1.80
N PRO A 411 8.32 -18.10 0.50
CA PRO A 411 9.17 -17.50 -0.53
C PRO A 411 9.14 -15.97 -0.44
N LEU A 412 9.59 -15.40 0.69
CA LEU A 412 9.64 -13.96 0.91
C LEU A 412 10.96 -13.37 0.38
N GLU A 413 10.86 -12.47 -0.59
CA GLU A 413 12.01 -11.99 -1.36
C GLU A 413 12.37 -10.52 -1.11
N GLY A 414 11.53 -9.76 -0.40
CA GLY A 414 11.82 -8.36 -0.12
C GLY A 414 10.98 -7.74 0.98
N TYR A 415 11.47 -6.60 1.48
CA TYR A 415 10.83 -5.78 2.49
C TYR A 415 10.99 -4.29 2.18
N PHE A 416 9.87 -3.58 2.17
CA PHE A 416 9.78 -2.15 1.92
C PHE A 416 9.17 -1.45 3.14
N ALA A 417 9.97 -0.62 3.79
CA ALA A 417 9.49 0.19 4.91
C ALA A 417 8.48 1.23 4.42
N TRP A 418 7.30 1.26 5.05
CA TRP A 418 6.34 2.35 4.88
C TRP A 418 6.53 3.38 6.01
N SER A 419 6.98 4.59 5.74
CA SER A 419 7.37 5.16 4.44
C SER A 419 8.84 5.55 4.43
N LEU A 420 9.39 5.85 3.24
CA LEU A 420 10.72 6.47 3.17
C LEU A 420 10.76 7.75 4.02
N MET A 421 9.72 8.57 3.95
CA MET A 421 9.66 9.83 4.66
C MET A 421 8.25 10.25 5.02
N ASP A 422 8.15 11.08 6.06
CA ASP A 422 6.89 11.69 6.49
C ASP A 422 6.24 12.39 5.31
N ASN A 423 4.92 12.29 5.20
CA ASN A 423 4.19 12.68 4.02
C ASN A 423 2.74 13.08 4.36
N PHE A 424 1.93 13.37 3.34
CA PHE A 424 0.50 13.63 3.51
C PHE A 424 -0.25 12.30 3.69
N GLU A 425 -0.69 11.99 4.91
CA GLU A 425 -1.39 10.74 5.24
C GLU A 425 -2.90 10.85 4.93
N TRP A 426 -3.24 11.02 3.66
CA TRP A 426 -4.62 10.94 3.17
C TRP A 426 -5.61 11.82 3.95
N ALA A 427 -6.71 11.25 4.47
CA ALA A 427 -7.69 11.99 5.27
C ALA A 427 -7.14 12.52 6.61
N TRP A 428 -6.01 12.00 7.09
CA TRP A 428 -5.33 12.43 8.31
C TRP A 428 -4.41 13.63 8.13
N GLY A 429 -4.15 14.04 6.88
CA GLY A 429 -3.24 15.14 6.59
C GLY A 429 -1.81 14.85 7.04
N TYR A 430 -1.08 15.87 7.49
CA TYR A 430 0.33 15.80 7.85
C TYR A 430 0.61 15.35 9.30
N GLY A 431 -0.46 15.12 10.08
CA GLY A 431 -0.35 14.82 11.51
C GLY A 431 0.15 13.40 11.83
N LYS A 432 0.08 12.46 10.88
CA LYS A 432 0.50 11.06 11.08
C LYS A 432 1.82 10.82 10.36
N ARG A 433 2.87 10.50 11.14
CA ARG A 433 4.25 10.42 10.65
C ARG A 433 4.72 8.97 10.55
N PHE A 434 4.76 8.41 9.34
CA PHE A 434 5.24 7.05 9.07
C PHE A 434 6.72 6.97 8.67
N GLY A 435 7.35 8.10 8.34
CA GLY A 435 8.63 8.11 7.66
C GLY A 435 9.79 7.55 8.49
N LEU A 436 10.71 6.87 7.80
CA LEU A 436 12.09 6.68 8.26
C LEU A 436 12.85 8.02 8.31
N VAL A 437 12.44 8.98 7.49
CA VAL A 437 13.00 10.33 7.42
C VAL A 437 11.92 11.33 7.84
N HIS A 438 12.26 12.14 8.83
CA HIS A 438 11.44 13.26 9.25
C HIS A 438 11.47 14.36 8.19
N VAL A 439 10.31 14.94 7.89
CA VAL A 439 10.21 16.13 7.04
C VAL A 439 9.60 17.28 7.83
N ASP A 440 10.37 18.37 7.91
CA ASP A 440 9.84 19.68 8.27
C ASP A 440 9.12 20.24 7.05
N TYR A 441 7.78 20.30 7.11
CA TYR A 441 6.95 20.69 5.98
C TYR A 441 7.05 22.19 5.64
N GLU A 442 7.48 23.04 6.57
CA GLU A 442 7.68 24.47 6.31
C GLU A 442 8.99 24.70 5.56
N THR A 443 10.08 24.09 6.04
CA THR A 443 11.42 24.30 5.49
C THR A 443 11.81 23.29 4.41
N GLN A 444 11.03 22.23 4.25
CA GLN A 444 11.29 21.09 3.38
C GLN A 444 12.57 20.33 3.75
N ARG A 445 13.05 20.51 4.98
CA ARG A 445 14.26 19.85 5.47
C ARG A 445 13.98 18.39 5.81
N ARG A 446 14.87 17.51 5.36
CA ARG A 446 14.86 16.07 5.67
C ARG A 446 15.84 15.77 6.80
N LEU A 447 15.41 15.05 7.83
CA LEU A 447 16.24 14.59 8.94
C LEU A 447 16.08 13.07 9.11
N LEU A 448 17.18 12.32 9.09
CA LEU A 448 17.14 10.89 9.34
C LEU A 448 16.72 10.62 10.79
N LYS A 449 15.72 9.76 10.97
CA LYS A 449 15.33 9.30 12.30
C LYS A 449 16.26 8.19 12.78
N ASP A 450 16.26 7.91 14.09
CA ASP A 450 17.03 6.80 14.64
C ASP A 450 16.61 5.45 14.03
N SER A 451 15.33 5.28 13.67
CA SER A 451 14.83 4.12 12.91
C SER A 451 15.46 3.99 11.51
N ALA A 452 15.64 5.10 10.77
CA ALA A 452 16.36 5.12 9.49
C ALA A 452 17.80 4.63 9.64
N LEU A 453 18.52 5.17 10.63
CA LEU A 453 19.92 4.82 10.88
C LEU A 453 20.07 3.35 11.26
N TRP A 454 19.13 2.83 12.06
CA TRP A 454 19.07 1.42 12.40
C TRP A 454 18.76 0.54 11.17
N TYR A 455 17.77 0.92 10.35
CA TYR A 455 17.41 0.17 9.14
C TYR A 455 18.58 0.11 8.15
N ALA A 456 19.29 1.22 7.94
CA ALA A 456 20.50 1.27 7.12
C ALA A 456 21.61 0.34 7.63
N GLU A 457 21.77 0.20 8.95
CA GLU A 457 22.72 -0.76 9.54
C GLU A 457 22.29 -2.22 9.27
N ILE A 458 21.00 -2.54 9.36
CA ILE A 458 20.49 -3.88 9.01
C ILE A 458 20.77 -4.21 7.54
N ILE A 459 20.53 -3.26 6.62
CA ILE A 459 20.79 -3.48 5.19
C ILE A 459 22.29 -3.69 4.95
N ARG A 460 23.15 -2.84 5.52
CA ARG A 460 24.62 -2.98 5.40
C ARG A 460 25.12 -4.32 5.95
N GLN A 461 24.53 -4.81 7.03
CA GLN A 461 24.87 -6.12 7.59
C GLN A 461 24.48 -7.25 6.64
N ASN A 462 23.33 -7.18 5.97
CA ASN A 462 22.90 -8.21 5.03
C ASN A 462 23.72 -8.20 3.72
N ARG A 463 24.08 -7.02 3.19
CA ARG A 463 24.96 -6.90 2.00
C ARG A 463 26.36 -7.47 2.18
N ARG A 464 26.96 -7.32 3.37
CA ARG A 464 28.32 -7.87 3.66
C ARG A 464 28.41 -9.40 3.58
N HIS A 465 27.28 -10.10 3.54
CA HIS A 465 27.21 -11.55 3.48
C HIS A 465 26.74 -12.08 2.12
N GLU A 466 26.54 -11.20 1.14
CA GLU A 466 26.41 -11.64 -0.24
C GLU A 466 27.79 -12.09 -0.75
N PRO A 467 27.90 -13.26 -1.40
CA PRO A 467 29.13 -13.64 -2.05
C PRO A 467 29.49 -12.53 -3.04
N THR A 468 30.65 -11.90 -2.86
CA THR A 468 31.19 -11.03 -3.90
C THR A 468 31.59 -11.94 -5.05
N ASP A 469 30.87 -11.87 -6.16
CA ASP A 469 31.28 -12.52 -7.41
C ASP A 469 32.76 -12.18 -7.66
N SER A 470 33.58 -13.23 -7.72
CA SER A 470 35.05 -13.16 -7.91
C SER A 470 35.40 -13.23 -9.38
#